data_AF-A0A413B3G4-F1
#
_entry.id   AF-A0A413B3G4-F1
#
_cell.length_a   1.000
_cell.length_b   1.000
_cell.length_c   1.000
_cell.angle_alpha   90.00
_cell.angle_beta   90.00
_cell.angle_gamma   90.00
#
_symmetry.space_group_name_H-M   'P 1'
#
loop_
_entity.id
_entity.type
_entity.pdbx_description
1 polymer ?
#
loop_
_entity_poly.entity_id
_entity_poly.type
_entity_poly.pdbx_seq_one_letter_code
_entity_poly.pdbx_strand_id
1 'polypeptide(L)'
;MIDKLDKKECCGCNVCGDACPKGAITFFEDNEGFLYPSINKEFCIKCNICEKVCPVINIDALKQNDFEHPHCFAAIHKNLQVRFDSTSGGAFSAFAKKAYSEKAYVGGAIWNKDWSVSEYISNNKDDIEKLRSSKYIQSNAIGFYASVKKILQDGEKVLLCGTPCQIAALKSYLKKDYENLITLDFICMYVNSPKVWHKYIEFLEEKYSSKVIYIKDKNKEIGWRTLTNKVVFENGRVIYDSKDKNLFRLCYMDLGVASRPSCHNCKFKGFPRIADISVADFWGVEKYLNKDYDNDLGTSLILINSQKGDTYFDEKVKKSLCYQEIPFDTILDGNPALTITYKSPTNIDRIQFYKDLDNVNFEKLVLRRLIESTSLKVLFKRKLKNVLKFVYFTIKASKFSISTWYKNIYYNLFSRHVQSAIFSGHFLIFHKYTYIDIHRGAKIIVNGCVKLGNKVTEKDKSPTIFLIRKNGLIKFEGDYTFGAGANVQVFEDAEFIVGGGGDTNMGVEIVCGKKIQFEDNVFLGRNVIVRDTNGEHYLSRQGYKTSRAVILGNHAWLCDRCTIMPGVHVYPGGIVGASAFVTADVPAFSIVSGNPAQVVDEEVYWKS
;
A
#
# COMPACT_ATOMS: atom_id res chain seq x y z
N MET A 1 -25.61 -33.10 0.97
CA MET A 1 -24.15 -33.18 0.85
C MET A 1 -23.66 -31.73 0.90
N ILE A 2 -22.41 -31.40 0.55
CA ILE A 2 -21.96 -29.99 0.54
C ILE A 2 -22.77 -29.10 -0.44
N ASP A 3 -23.51 -29.72 -1.37
CA ASP A 3 -24.52 -29.09 -2.24
C ASP A 3 -25.70 -28.44 -1.49
N LYS A 4 -25.91 -28.78 -0.21
CA LYS A 4 -26.93 -28.14 0.63
C LYS A 4 -26.51 -26.77 1.15
N LEU A 5 -25.22 -26.45 1.13
CA LEU A 5 -24.74 -25.14 1.55
C LEU A 5 -24.98 -24.15 0.40
N ASP A 6 -25.73 -23.09 0.67
CA ASP A 6 -25.96 -22.04 -0.33
C ASP A 6 -24.59 -21.47 -0.78
N LYS A 7 -24.44 -21.26 -2.09
CA LYS A 7 -23.25 -20.67 -2.70
C LYS A 7 -22.83 -19.38 -1.99
N LYS A 8 -23.79 -18.57 -1.53
CA LYS A 8 -23.52 -17.31 -0.83
C LYS A 8 -22.96 -17.51 0.59
N GLU A 9 -23.06 -18.71 1.16
CA GLU A 9 -22.60 -19.04 2.51
C GLU A 9 -21.25 -19.76 2.54
N CYS A 10 -20.90 -20.48 1.46
CA CYS A 10 -19.61 -21.14 1.33
C CYS A 10 -18.47 -20.12 1.55
N CYS A 11 -17.50 -20.41 2.41
CA CYS A 11 -16.36 -19.53 2.65
C CYS A 11 -15.17 -19.77 1.69
N GLY A 12 -15.26 -20.77 0.81
CA GLY A 12 -14.24 -21.03 -0.21
C GLY A 12 -12.93 -21.62 0.32
N CYS A 13 -12.96 -22.37 1.43
CA CYS A 13 -11.75 -22.92 2.08
C CYS A 13 -11.23 -24.24 1.49
N ASN A 14 -11.90 -24.84 0.50
CA ASN A 14 -11.54 -26.11 -0.18
C ASN A 14 -11.47 -27.41 0.65
N VAL A 15 -11.68 -27.39 1.97
CA VAL A 15 -11.53 -28.57 2.84
C VAL A 15 -12.40 -29.79 2.48
N CYS A 16 -13.56 -29.56 1.86
CA CYS A 16 -14.45 -30.64 1.45
C CYS A 16 -13.81 -31.55 0.38
N GLY A 17 -12.90 -31.03 -0.45
CA GLY A 17 -12.12 -31.80 -1.41
C GLY A 17 -11.16 -32.76 -0.71
N ASP A 18 -10.30 -32.21 0.16
CA ASP A 18 -9.31 -32.97 0.94
C ASP A 18 -9.92 -34.03 1.85
N ALA A 19 -11.16 -33.83 2.29
CA ALA A 19 -11.90 -34.77 3.12
C ALA A 19 -12.64 -35.85 2.32
N CYS A 20 -12.74 -35.73 1.00
CA CYS A 20 -13.49 -36.67 0.18
C CYS A 20 -12.69 -37.97 -0.02
N PRO A 21 -13.12 -39.12 0.53
CA PRO A 21 -12.36 -40.37 0.44
C PRO A 21 -12.34 -40.98 -0.97
N LYS A 22 -13.20 -40.49 -1.88
CA LYS A 22 -13.31 -40.98 -3.26
C LYS A 22 -12.86 -39.95 -4.29
N GLY A 23 -12.31 -38.80 -3.86
CA GLY A 23 -11.95 -37.72 -4.78
C GLY A 23 -13.14 -37.20 -5.61
N ALA A 24 -14.36 -37.35 -5.11
CA ALA A 24 -15.59 -37.01 -5.83
C ALA A 24 -15.90 -35.51 -5.87
N ILE A 25 -15.07 -34.66 -5.26
CA ILE A 25 -15.28 -33.21 -5.16
C ILE A 25 -14.14 -32.50 -5.87
N THR A 26 -14.48 -31.72 -6.89
CA THR A 26 -13.59 -30.82 -7.63
C THR A 26 -14.01 -29.37 -7.41
N PHE A 27 -13.20 -28.41 -7.86
CA PHE A 27 -13.49 -26.98 -7.69
C PHE A 27 -13.46 -26.26 -9.03
N PHE A 28 -14.43 -25.36 -9.22
CA PHE A 28 -14.52 -24.52 -10.42
C PHE A 28 -14.68 -23.07 -10.00
N GLU A 29 -14.09 -22.18 -10.79
CA GLU A 29 -14.29 -20.76 -10.66
C GLU A 29 -15.69 -20.38 -11.16
N ASP A 30 -16.35 -19.48 -10.46
CA ASP A 30 -17.55 -18.83 -10.96
C ASP A 30 -17.21 -17.60 -11.83
N ASN A 31 -18.23 -16.88 -12.27
CA ASN A 31 -18.08 -15.66 -13.08
C ASN A 31 -17.37 -14.50 -12.36
N GLU A 32 -17.10 -14.64 -11.05
CA GLU A 32 -16.36 -13.70 -10.22
C GLU A 32 -14.95 -14.22 -9.87
N GLY A 33 -14.56 -15.39 -10.38
CA GLY A 33 -13.27 -16.03 -10.13
C GLY A 33 -13.18 -16.75 -8.78
N PHE A 34 -14.28 -16.89 -8.03
CA PHE A 34 -14.24 -17.61 -6.75
C PHE A 34 -14.37 -19.12 -6.96
N LEU A 35 -13.54 -19.90 -6.29
CA LEU A 35 -13.62 -21.36 -6.29
C LEU A 35 -14.81 -21.87 -5.47
N TYR A 36 -15.59 -22.75 -6.07
CA TYR A 36 -16.73 -23.46 -5.44
C TYR A 36 -16.66 -24.97 -5.68
N PRO A 37 -17.07 -25.79 -4.71
CA PRO A 37 -17.06 -27.25 -4.87
C PRO A 37 -18.14 -27.72 -5.85
N SER A 38 -17.81 -28.72 -6.65
CA SER A 38 -18.72 -29.48 -7.50
C SER A 38 -18.57 -30.97 -7.20
N ILE A 39 -19.70 -31.66 -7.01
CA ILE A 39 -19.71 -33.09 -6.70
C ILE A 39 -19.93 -33.89 -7.98
N ASN A 40 -18.99 -34.79 -8.30
CA ASN A 40 -19.23 -35.86 -9.26
C ASN A 40 -20.12 -36.93 -8.60
N LYS A 41 -21.36 -37.08 -9.10
CA LYS A 41 -22.36 -38.00 -8.55
C LYS A 41 -22.00 -39.47 -8.74
N GLU A 42 -21.18 -39.81 -9.72
CA GLU A 42 -20.75 -41.20 -9.99
C GLU A 42 -19.74 -41.69 -8.94
N PHE A 43 -18.83 -40.81 -8.50
CA PHE A 43 -17.82 -41.15 -7.49
C PHE A 43 -18.31 -40.92 -6.05
N CYS A 44 -19.39 -40.15 -5.87
CA CYS A 44 -19.89 -39.80 -4.54
C CYS A 44 -20.64 -40.97 -3.87
N ILE A 45 -20.05 -41.52 -2.81
CA ILE A 45 -20.67 -42.57 -1.98
C ILE A 45 -21.62 -42.05 -0.89
N LYS A 46 -22.02 -40.77 -0.95
CA LYS A 46 -22.97 -40.14 0.00
C LYS A 46 -22.61 -40.31 1.50
N CYS A 47 -21.32 -40.33 1.84
CA CYS A 47 -20.83 -40.50 3.20
C CYS A 47 -21.03 -39.28 4.14
N ASN A 48 -21.46 -38.13 3.59
CA ASN A 48 -21.65 -36.85 4.29
C ASN A 48 -20.40 -36.29 5.00
N ILE A 49 -19.20 -36.81 4.73
CA ILE A 49 -17.95 -36.31 5.33
C ILE A 49 -17.73 -34.83 4.98
N CYS A 50 -18.03 -34.41 3.74
CA CYS A 50 -17.88 -33.03 3.30
C CYS A 50 -18.75 -32.04 4.11
N GLU A 51 -19.90 -32.45 4.61
CA GLU A 51 -20.72 -31.65 5.53
C GLU A 51 -20.09 -31.62 6.93
N LYS A 52 -19.62 -32.77 7.43
CA LYS A 52 -19.00 -32.91 8.76
C LYS A 52 -17.70 -32.12 8.92
N VAL A 53 -16.97 -31.86 7.83
CA VAL A 53 -15.74 -31.03 7.85
C VAL A 53 -15.99 -29.58 7.46
N CYS A 54 -17.21 -29.22 7.06
CA CYS A 54 -17.49 -27.86 6.59
C CYS A 54 -17.48 -26.89 7.79
N PRO A 55 -16.59 -25.89 7.81
CA PRO A 55 -16.46 -25.02 8.97
C PRO A 55 -17.65 -24.05 9.13
N VAL A 56 -18.42 -23.82 8.07
CA VAL A 56 -19.63 -22.99 8.13
C VAL A 56 -20.78 -23.75 8.79
N ILE A 57 -20.95 -25.03 8.44
CA ILE A 57 -22.00 -25.88 8.99
C ILE A 57 -21.73 -26.21 10.47
N ASN A 58 -20.46 -26.43 10.83
CA ASN A 58 -20.05 -26.86 12.16
C ASN A 58 -19.49 -25.72 13.02
N ILE A 59 -19.83 -24.46 12.70
CA ILE A 59 -19.21 -23.29 13.35
C ILE A 59 -19.43 -23.28 14.86
N ASP A 60 -20.64 -23.64 15.33
CA ASP A 60 -20.97 -23.58 16.76
C ASP A 60 -20.10 -24.54 17.59
N ALA A 61 -19.72 -25.68 17.03
CA ALA A 61 -18.80 -26.63 17.67
C ALA A 61 -17.32 -26.21 17.56
N LEU A 62 -16.98 -25.40 16.55
CA LEU A 62 -15.60 -24.97 16.30
C LEU A 62 -15.24 -23.68 17.06
N LYS A 63 -16.23 -22.85 17.39
CA LYS A 63 -16.04 -21.52 17.99
C LYS A 63 -15.88 -21.61 19.51
N GLN A 64 -14.82 -22.30 19.92
CA GLN A 64 -14.46 -22.51 21.32
C GLN A 64 -12.93 -22.48 21.46
N ASN A 65 -12.44 -22.05 22.61
CA ASN A 65 -11.03 -22.06 22.99
C ASN A 65 -10.89 -21.98 24.52
N ASP A 66 -9.66 -22.00 25.04
CA ASP A 66 -9.40 -21.93 26.48
C ASP A 66 -9.88 -20.62 27.10
N PHE A 67 -9.86 -19.52 26.33
CA PHE A 67 -10.25 -18.18 26.79
C PHE A 67 -11.46 -17.63 26.06
N GLU A 68 -12.44 -17.13 26.81
CA GLU A 68 -13.58 -16.38 26.26
C GLU A 68 -13.11 -15.07 25.61
N HIS A 69 -12.16 -14.38 26.24
CA HIS A 69 -11.51 -13.19 25.71
C HIS A 69 -9.99 -13.36 25.73
N PRO A 70 -9.28 -12.97 24.66
CA PRO A 70 -7.86 -13.20 24.56
C PRO A 70 -7.04 -12.25 25.43
N HIS A 71 -5.84 -12.68 25.83
CA HIS A 71 -4.81 -11.77 26.33
C HIS A 71 -4.28 -10.94 25.16
N CYS A 72 -4.28 -9.62 25.32
CA CYS A 72 -4.05 -8.69 24.22
C CYS A 72 -2.71 -7.97 24.39
N PHE A 73 -1.92 -7.91 23.31
CA PHE A 73 -0.63 -7.22 23.30
C PHE A 73 -0.51 -6.33 22.07
N ALA A 74 -0.04 -5.10 22.28
CA ALA A 74 0.55 -4.29 21.23
C ALA A 74 2.01 -4.70 21.05
N ALA A 75 2.47 -4.92 19.82
CA ALA A 75 3.83 -5.37 19.57
C ALA A 75 4.44 -4.81 18.28
N ILE A 76 5.73 -4.48 18.35
CA ILE A 76 6.59 -4.19 17.20
C ILE A 76 7.85 -5.07 17.26
N HIS A 77 8.28 -5.57 16.11
CA HIS A 77 9.49 -6.38 16.01
C HIS A 77 10.74 -5.52 16.23
N LYS A 78 11.73 -6.03 16.99
CA LYS A 78 12.95 -5.25 17.32
C LYS A 78 13.83 -4.92 16.10
N ASN A 79 13.88 -5.84 15.12
CA ASN A 79 14.59 -5.63 13.86
C ASN A 79 13.76 -4.79 12.88
N LEU A 80 14.30 -3.65 12.44
CA LEU A 80 13.63 -2.69 11.56
C LEU A 80 13.33 -3.25 10.16
N GLN A 81 14.24 -4.03 9.57
CA GLN A 81 14.03 -4.66 8.26
C GLN A 81 12.79 -5.58 8.30
N VAL A 82 12.65 -6.39 9.37
CA VAL A 82 11.45 -7.22 9.57
C VAL A 82 10.18 -6.37 9.62
N ARG A 83 10.23 -5.18 10.24
CA ARG A 83 9.10 -4.26 10.25
C ARG A 83 8.81 -3.77 8.84
N PHE A 84 9.80 -3.30 8.08
CA PHE A 84 9.62 -2.85 6.69
C PHE A 84 9.03 -3.94 5.79
N ASP A 85 9.41 -5.20 6.01
CA ASP A 85 8.95 -6.35 5.22
C ASP A 85 7.63 -6.96 5.67
N SER A 86 7.07 -6.48 6.78
CA SER A 86 5.79 -6.95 7.31
C SER A 86 4.68 -5.94 7.06
N THR A 87 3.45 -6.41 6.88
CA THR A 87 2.25 -5.56 6.74
C THR A 87 2.08 -4.56 7.90
N SER A 88 2.52 -4.93 9.10
CA SER A 88 2.26 -4.24 10.37
C SER A 88 3.51 -4.22 11.27
N GLY A 89 3.37 -4.25 12.59
CA GLY A 89 4.49 -4.33 13.54
C GLY A 89 5.42 -5.55 13.40
N GLY A 90 5.03 -6.59 12.64
CA GLY A 90 5.87 -7.74 12.33
C GLY A 90 5.61 -8.98 13.19
N ALA A 91 4.42 -9.07 13.82
CA ALA A 91 4.06 -10.21 14.66
C ALA A 91 4.19 -11.57 13.93
N PHE A 92 3.56 -11.76 12.77
CA PHE A 92 3.68 -13.01 12.01
C PHE A 92 5.14 -13.40 11.75
N SER A 93 5.97 -12.45 11.32
CA SER A 93 7.40 -12.69 11.10
C SER A 93 8.12 -13.15 12.38
N ALA A 94 7.74 -12.63 13.55
CA ALA A 94 8.30 -13.05 14.83
C ALA A 94 8.00 -14.53 15.12
N PHE A 95 6.73 -14.92 14.98
CA PHE A 95 6.28 -16.31 15.14
C PHE A 95 6.94 -17.25 14.11
N ALA A 96 6.89 -16.89 12.83
CA ALA A 96 7.46 -17.69 11.75
C ALA A 96 8.97 -17.90 11.87
N LYS A 97 9.75 -16.83 12.16
CA LYS A 97 11.20 -16.95 12.36
C LYS A 97 11.52 -17.87 13.53
N LYS A 98 10.74 -17.80 14.61
CA LYS A 98 10.94 -18.68 15.75
C LYS A 98 10.60 -20.13 15.41
N ALA A 99 9.52 -20.39 14.70
CA ALA A 99 9.16 -21.72 14.20
C ALA A 99 10.28 -22.31 13.30
N TYR A 100 10.79 -21.54 12.34
CA TYR A 100 11.92 -21.99 11.50
C TYR A 100 13.19 -22.28 12.30
N SER A 101 13.48 -21.53 13.37
CA SER A 101 14.63 -21.82 14.26
C SER A 101 14.52 -23.18 14.96
N GLU A 102 13.30 -23.71 15.06
CA GLU A 102 12.98 -25.01 15.65
C GLU A 102 12.76 -26.09 14.57
N LYS A 103 13.15 -25.79 13.32
CA LYS A 103 12.95 -26.64 12.14
C LYS A 103 11.49 -26.99 11.85
N ALA A 104 10.55 -26.21 12.37
CA ALA A 104 9.13 -26.41 12.10
C ALA A 104 8.80 -26.01 10.66
N TYR A 105 7.77 -26.66 10.11
CA TYR A 105 7.11 -26.21 8.89
C TYR A 105 6.27 -24.97 9.19
N VAL A 106 6.39 -23.94 8.36
CA VAL A 106 5.57 -22.73 8.43
C VAL A 106 4.67 -22.67 7.21
N GLY A 107 3.37 -22.50 7.44
CA GLY A 107 2.37 -22.44 6.38
C GLY A 107 1.60 -21.11 6.33
N GLY A 108 1.13 -20.77 5.13
CA GLY A 108 0.28 -19.63 4.83
C GLY A 108 0.23 -19.35 3.33
N ALA A 109 -0.23 -18.15 2.95
CA ALA A 109 -0.50 -17.83 1.55
C ALA A 109 0.69 -17.19 0.79
N ILE A 110 0.93 -17.63 -0.45
CA ILE A 110 1.94 -17.09 -1.37
C ILE A 110 1.32 -16.59 -2.67
N TRP A 111 1.99 -15.65 -3.33
CA TRP A 111 1.69 -15.32 -4.73
C TRP A 111 2.28 -16.37 -5.67
N ASN A 112 1.48 -16.81 -6.63
CA ASN A 112 1.93 -17.62 -7.76
C ASN A 112 2.47 -16.70 -8.88
N LYS A 113 3.15 -17.29 -9.87
CA LYS A 113 3.73 -16.53 -11.00
C LYS A 113 2.69 -15.76 -11.84
N ASP A 114 1.45 -16.22 -11.84
CA ASP A 114 0.30 -15.62 -12.54
C ASP A 114 -0.49 -14.62 -11.68
N TRP A 115 0.04 -14.24 -10.50
CA TRP A 115 -0.64 -13.40 -9.51
C TRP A 115 -1.90 -14.00 -8.90
N SER A 116 -2.16 -15.30 -9.05
CA SER A 116 -3.10 -16.02 -8.19
C SER A 116 -2.46 -16.32 -6.81
N VAL A 117 -3.25 -16.74 -5.83
CA VAL A 117 -2.75 -17.06 -4.48
C VAL A 117 -2.98 -18.54 -4.19
N SER A 118 -1.98 -19.19 -3.60
CA SER A 118 -2.07 -20.57 -3.11
C SER A 118 -1.68 -20.66 -1.64
N GLU A 119 -2.24 -21.62 -0.93
CA GLU A 119 -1.70 -22.03 0.37
C GLU A 119 -0.41 -22.83 0.16
N TYR A 120 0.57 -22.55 1.01
CA TYR A 120 1.92 -23.07 0.93
C TYR A 120 2.41 -23.44 2.32
N ILE A 121 3.26 -24.47 2.39
CA ILE A 121 3.89 -24.90 3.64
C ILE A 121 5.30 -25.40 3.35
N SER A 122 6.27 -24.95 4.13
CA SER A 122 7.69 -25.27 3.95
C SER A 122 8.43 -25.18 5.29
N ASN A 123 9.51 -25.95 5.44
CA ASN A 123 10.45 -25.81 6.56
C ASN A 123 11.72 -25.03 6.17
N ASN A 124 11.78 -24.51 4.93
CA ASN A 124 12.88 -23.66 4.50
C ASN A 124 12.67 -22.22 4.99
N LYS A 125 13.58 -21.76 5.86
CA LYS A 125 13.55 -20.40 6.44
C LYS A 125 13.54 -19.28 5.40
N ASP A 126 14.11 -19.51 4.21
CA ASP A 126 14.19 -18.51 3.15
C ASP A 126 12.81 -18.26 2.50
N ASP A 127 11.84 -19.16 2.68
CA ASP A 127 10.47 -18.98 2.20
C ASP A 127 9.65 -17.97 3.03
N ILE A 128 10.21 -17.42 4.12
CA ILE A 128 9.52 -16.40 4.92
C ILE A 128 9.14 -15.17 4.10
N GLU A 129 9.94 -14.80 3.10
CA GLU A 129 9.66 -13.65 2.25
C GLU A 129 8.41 -13.87 1.39
N LYS A 130 8.20 -15.09 0.90
CA LYS A 130 7.01 -15.48 0.14
C LYS A 130 5.74 -15.42 1.00
N LEU A 131 5.87 -15.81 2.28
CA LEU A 131 4.77 -15.87 3.24
C LEU A 131 4.42 -14.51 3.85
N ARG A 132 5.36 -13.55 3.86
CA ARG A 132 5.12 -12.19 4.38
C ARG A 132 4.12 -11.41 3.53
N SER A 133 3.65 -10.32 4.12
CA SER A 133 2.67 -9.40 3.55
C SER A 133 1.28 -10.03 3.35
N SER A 134 0.26 -9.17 3.28
CA SER A 134 -1.11 -9.60 3.08
C SER A 134 -1.40 -9.85 1.60
N LYS A 135 -2.18 -10.89 1.30
CA LYS A 135 -2.73 -11.15 -0.02
C LYS A 135 -4.25 -11.06 0.08
N TYR A 136 -4.83 -10.10 -0.63
CA TYR A 136 -6.22 -9.68 -0.40
C TYR A 136 -7.25 -10.44 -1.24
N ILE A 137 -6.88 -11.55 -1.90
CA ILE A 137 -7.80 -12.38 -2.70
C ILE A 137 -7.96 -13.79 -2.13
N GLN A 138 -8.93 -14.55 -2.65
CA GLN A 138 -9.06 -15.96 -2.32
C GLN A 138 -7.79 -16.73 -2.69
N SER A 139 -7.27 -17.51 -1.74
CA SER A 139 -6.21 -18.49 -1.98
C SER A 139 -6.79 -19.86 -2.34
N ASN A 140 -6.07 -20.60 -3.17
CA ASN A 140 -6.35 -22.00 -3.46
C ASN A 140 -5.74 -22.89 -2.36
N ALA A 141 -6.58 -23.65 -1.64
CA ALA A 141 -6.18 -24.55 -0.57
C ALA A 141 -6.40 -26.04 -0.90
N ILE A 142 -6.53 -26.41 -2.18
CA ILE A 142 -6.73 -27.80 -2.61
C ILE A 142 -5.50 -28.65 -2.26
N GLY A 143 -5.69 -29.74 -1.53
CA GLY A 143 -4.64 -30.66 -1.06
C GLY A 143 -3.84 -30.15 0.14
N PHE A 144 -4.09 -28.92 0.58
CA PHE A 144 -3.29 -28.26 1.60
C PHE A 144 -3.50 -28.89 2.99
N TYR A 145 -4.75 -29.09 3.40
CA TYR A 145 -5.06 -29.63 4.74
C TYR A 145 -4.64 -31.09 4.85
N ALA A 146 -4.77 -31.87 3.77
CA ALA A 146 -4.24 -33.22 3.69
C ALA A 146 -2.72 -33.26 3.89
N SER A 147 -1.99 -32.33 3.26
CA SER A 147 -0.54 -32.19 3.40
C SER A 147 -0.14 -31.81 4.82
N VAL A 148 -0.81 -30.82 5.43
CA VAL A 148 -0.58 -30.43 6.83
C VAL A 148 -0.82 -31.60 7.78
N LYS A 149 -1.92 -32.33 7.61
CA LYS A 149 -2.24 -33.49 8.44
C LYS A 149 -1.16 -34.57 8.36
N LYS A 150 -0.63 -34.83 7.16
CA LYS A 150 0.46 -35.78 6.96
C LYS A 150 1.72 -35.35 7.73
N ILE A 151 2.15 -34.10 7.57
CA ILE A 151 3.32 -33.54 8.30
C ILE A 151 3.15 -33.70 9.82
N LEU A 152 1.96 -33.40 10.34
CA LEU A 152 1.66 -33.57 11.76
C LEU A 152 1.69 -35.04 12.21
N GLN A 153 1.21 -35.96 11.37
CA GLN A 153 1.23 -37.40 11.64
C GLN A 153 2.64 -37.99 11.59
N ASP A 154 3.52 -37.38 10.80
CA ASP A 154 4.95 -37.73 10.73
C ASP A 154 5.73 -37.19 11.96
N GLY A 155 5.07 -36.49 12.88
CA GLY A 155 5.64 -35.98 14.14
C GLY A 155 6.31 -34.62 14.02
N GLU A 156 6.26 -33.99 12.85
CA GLU A 156 6.89 -32.70 12.59
C GLU A 156 6.13 -31.53 13.20
N LYS A 157 6.86 -30.48 13.59
CA LYS A 157 6.24 -29.25 14.13
C LYS A 157 5.70 -28.38 13.01
N VAL A 158 4.53 -27.79 13.22
CA VAL A 158 3.86 -26.91 12.26
C VAL A 158 3.41 -25.61 12.92
N LEU A 159 3.74 -24.48 12.31
CA LEU A 159 3.11 -23.19 12.55
C LEU A 159 2.30 -22.79 11.32
N LEU A 160 0.97 -22.70 11.44
CA LEU A 160 0.10 -22.37 10.31
C LEU A 160 -0.57 -21.02 10.52
N CYS A 161 -0.48 -20.12 9.54
CA CYS A 161 -1.21 -18.86 9.51
C CYS A 161 -2.24 -18.85 8.37
N GLY A 162 -3.51 -18.57 8.67
CA GLY A 162 -4.58 -18.48 7.66
C GLY A 162 -5.70 -17.54 8.07
N THR A 163 -6.68 -17.34 7.19
CA THR A 163 -7.91 -16.64 7.59
C THR A 163 -8.65 -17.44 8.68
N PRO A 164 -9.50 -16.78 9.49
CA PRO A 164 -10.27 -17.49 10.53
C PRO A 164 -11.11 -18.67 9.99
N CYS A 165 -11.65 -18.55 8.77
CA CYS A 165 -12.40 -19.64 8.14
C CYS A 165 -11.51 -20.80 7.68
N GLN A 166 -10.25 -20.56 7.31
CA GLN A 166 -9.28 -21.60 6.95
C GLN A 166 -8.74 -22.33 8.18
N ILE A 167 -8.46 -21.62 9.28
CA ILE A 167 -8.07 -22.28 10.54
C ILE A 167 -9.22 -23.13 11.09
N ALA A 168 -10.47 -22.63 11.01
CA ALA A 168 -11.64 -23.43 11.33
C ALA A 168 -11.75 -24.68 10.44
N ALA A 169 -11.47 -24.55 9.13
CA ALA A 169 -11.46 -25.66 8.20
C ALA A 169 -10.41 -26.72 8.57
N LEU A 170 -9.19 -26.30 8.91
CA LEU A 170 -8.12 -27.18 9.37
C LEU A 170 -8.54 -27.94 10.64
N LYS A 171 -8.97 -27.22 11.70
CA LYS A 171 -9.35 -27.84 12.98
C LYS A 171 -10.48 -28.85 12.77
N SER A 172 -11.48 -28.51 11.94
CA SER A 172 -12.57 -29.42 11.56
C SER A 172 -12.08 -30.67 10.80
N TYR A 173 -11.11 -30.51 9.90
CA TYR A 173 -10.50 -31.62 9.15
C TYR A 173 -9.67 -32.57 10.02
N LEU A 174 -8.90 -32.01 10.96
CA LEU A 174 -8.00 -32.74 11.86
C LEU A 174 -8.76 -33.56 12.90
N LYS A 175 -9.93 -33.07 13.37
CA LYS A 175 -10.84 -33.71 14.35
C LYS A 175 -10.25 -33.99 15.73
N LYS A 176 -9.03 -33.56 15.99
CA LYS A 176 -8.37 -33.57 17.30
C LYS A 176 -7.36 -32.43 17.33
N ASP A 177 -6.98 -32.04 18.54
CA ASP A 177 -5.85 -31.12 18.69
C ASP A 177 -4.52 -31.86 18.56
N TYR A 178 -3.50 -31.14 18.09
CA TYR A 178 -2.15 -31.63 17.89
C TYR A 178 -1.18 -30.76 18.70
N GLU A 179 -0.38 -31.37 19.56
CA GLU A 179 0.64 -30.69 20.38
C GLU A 179 1.73 -30.04 19.50
N ASN A 180 2.04 -30.67 18.36
CA ASN A 180 3.01 -30.19 17.37
C ASN A 180 2.41 -29.17 16.36
N LEU A 181 1.23 -28.60 16.65
CA LEU A 181 0.58 -27.60 15.81
C LEU A 181 0.32 -26.30 16.60
N ILE A 182 0.84 -25.19 16.09
CA ILE A 182 0.45 -23.83 16.49
C ILE A 182 -0.31 -23.17 15.35
N THR A 183 -1.51 -22.67 15.63
CA THR A 183 -2.36 -21.98 14.65
C THR A 183 -2.41 -20.48 14.91
N LEU A 184 -2.16 -19.72 13.84
CA LEU A 184 -2.32 -18.28 13.77
C LEU A 184 -3.49 -17.97 12.84
N ASP A 185 -4.34 -17.02 13.23
CA ASP A 185 -5.20 -16.33 12.29
C ASP A 185 -4.97 -14.82 12.32
N PHE A 186 -5.75 -14.09 11.52
CA PHE A 186 -5.73 -12.64 11.53
C PHE A 186 -7.12 -12.03 11.44
N ILE A 187 -7.23 -10.76 11.83
CA ILE A 187 -8.48 -10.00 11.71
C ILE A 187 -8.77 -9.79 10.22
N CYS A 188 -9.70 -10.58 9.72
CA CYS A 188 -10.09 -10.59 8.33
C CYS A 188 -11.40 -9.80 8.12
N MET A 189 -11.36 -8.84 7.21
CA MET A 189 -12.57 -8.10 6.81
C MET A 189 -13.30 -8.83 5.67
N TYR A 190 -12.60 -9.08 4.57
CA TYR A 190 -13.11 -9.73 3.37
C TYR A 190 -12.05 -10.61 2.71
N VAL A 191 -12.51 -11.62 1.99
CA VAL A 191 -11.73 -12.30 0.94
C VAL A 191 -12.23 -11.76 -0.40
N ASN A 192 -11.35 -11.26 -1.26
CA ASN A 192 -11.78 -10.60 -2.51
C ASN A 192 -11.62 -11.51 -3.75
N SER A 193 -12.32 -11.10 -4.81
CA SER A 193 -12.41 -11.78 -6.10
C SER A 193 -11.05 -11.89 -6.80
N PRO A 194 -10.61 -13.11 -7.15
CA PRO A 194 -9.48 -13.32 -8.04
C PRO A 194 -9.68 -12.65 -9.41
N LYS A 195 -10.89 -12.67 -9.98
CA LYS A 195 -11.17 -12.04 -11.27
C LYS A 195 -10.96 -10.53 -11.27
N VAL A 196 -11.47 -9.82 -10.26
CA VAL A 196 -11.26 -8.36 -10.13
C VAL A 196 -9.78 -8.03 -9.98
N TRP A 197 -9.03 -8.89 -9.26
CA TRP A 197 -7.59 -8.75 -9.13
C TRP A 197 -6.85 -8.95 -10.44
N HIS A 198 -7.11 -10.04 -11.18
CA HIS A 198 -6.48 -10.26 -12.48
C HIS A 198 -6.77 -9.11 -13.45
N LYS A 199 -8.01 -8.59 -13.46
CA LYS A 199 -8.36 -7.39 -14.26
C LYS A 199 -7.62 -6.13 -13.84
N TYR A 200 -7.31 -5.98 -12.54
CA TYR A 200 -6.46 -4.90 -12.05
C TYR A 200 -5.00 -5.06 -12.51
N ILE A 201 -4.44 -6.28 -12.46
CA ILE A 201 -3.09 -6.56 -12.97
C ILE A 201 -3.01 -6.30 -14.47
N GLU A 202 -3.94 -6.85 -15.27
CA GLU A 202 -4.04 -6.59 -16.71
C GLU A 202 -4.05 -5.09 -17.01
N PHE A 203 -4.90 -4.34 -16.30
CA PHE A 203 -4.96 -2.88 -16.42
C PHE A 203 -3.61 -2.20 -16.14
N LEU A 204 -2.90 -2.59 -15.07
CA LEU A 204 -1.60 -2.01 -14.76
C LEU A 204 -0.58 -2.31 -15.86
N GLU A 205 -0.54 -3.56 -16.33
CA GLU A 205 0.39 -3.97 -17.38
C GLU A 205 0.12 -3.27 -18.71
N GLU A 206 -1.15 -3.10 -19.08
CA GLU A 206 -1.55 -2.32 -20.26
C GLU A 206 -1.17 -0.84 -20.11
N LYS A 207 -1.54 -0.22 -18.99
CA LYS A 207 -1.32 1.21 -18.72
C LYS A 207 0.16 1.59 -18.77
N TYR A 208 1.02 0.71 -18.27
CA TYR A 208 2.46 0.97 -18.22
C TYR A 208 3.27 0.20 -19.28
N SER A 209 2.58 -0.55 -20.15
CA SER A 209 3.17 -1.33 -21.24
C SER A 209 4.36 -2.19 -20.78
N SER A 210 4.21 -2.83 -19.62
CA SER A 210 5.26 -3.63 -18.98
C SER A 210 4.65 -4.63 -18.02
N LYS A 211 5.29 -5.79 -17.85
CA LYS A 211 4.86 -6.80 -16.89
C LYS A 211 5.06 -6.36 -15.45
N VAL A 212 4.12 -6.72 -14.58
CA VAL A 212 4.25 -6.55 -13.13
C VAL A 212 5.09 -7.70 -12.58
N ILE A 213 6.14 -7.37 -11.83
CA ILE A 213 7.08 -8.35 -11.27
C ILE A 213 7.10 -8.38 -9.74
N TYR A 214 6.56 -7.35 -9.08
CA TYR A 214 6.49 -7.27 -7.63
C TYR A 214 5.29 -6.45 -7.18
N ILE A 215 4.59 -6.91 -6.15
CA ILE A 215 3.53 -6.17 -5.48
C ILE A 215 3.66 -6.32 -3.96
N LYS A 216 3.52 -5.20 -3.24
CA LYS A 216 3.45 -5.18 -1.78
C LYS A 216 2.40 -4.20 -1.30
N ASP A 217 1.32 -4.74 -0.74
CA ASP A 217 0.32 -3.96 -0.02
C ASP A 217 0.85 -3.45 1.32
N LYS A 218 0.42 -2.24 1.70
CA LYS A 218 0.89 -1.51 2.88
C LYS A 218 2.41 -1.42 2.96
N ASN A 219 3.05 -1.19 1.81
CA ASN A 219 4.43 -0.78 1.75
C ASN A 219 4.62 0.50 2.57
N LYS A 220 5.77 0.60 3.26
CA LYS A 220 6.03 1.61 4.30
C LYS A 220 7.00 2.71 3.87
N GLU A 221 7.49 2.68 2.63
CA GLU A 221 8.47 3.66 2.12
C GLU A 221 7.89 5.08 2.15
N ILE A 222 6.59 5.24 1.90
CA ILE A 222 5.88 6.52 2.05
C ILE A 222 5.00 6.59 3.31
N GLY A 223 5.30 5.77 4.32
CA GLY A 223 4.54 5.65 5.56
C GLY A 223 3.50 4.53 5.56
N TRP A 224 3.15 4.03 6.75
CA TRP A 224 2.23 2.91 6.90
C TRP A 224 0.76 3.36 6.82
N ARG A 225 0.43 4.55 7.34
CA ARG A 225 -0.93 5.13 7.40
C ARG A 225 -1.46 5.56 6.03
N THR A 226 -0.60 5.70 5.03
CA THR A 226 -1.02 5.93 3.63
C THR A 226 -1.64 4.68 3.00
N LEU A 227 -1.35 3.50 3.56
CA LEU A 227 -1.76 2.17 3.08
C LEU A 227 -1.40 1.96 1.62
N THR A 228 -0.14 2.25 1.30
CA THR A 228 0.37 2.25 -0.05
C THR A 228 0.53 0.84 -0.60
N ASN A 229 0.07 0.63 -1.81
CA ASN A 229 0.41 -0.52 -2.63
C ASN A 229 1.62 -0.13 -3.51
N LYS A 230 2.75 -0.83 -3.31
CA LYS A 230 3.93 -0.70 -4.18
C LYS A 230 3.83 -1.72 -5.29
N VAL A 231 4.01 -1.29 -6.54
CA VAL A 231 4.12 -2.18 -7.72
C VAL A 231 5.42 -1.87 -8.46
N VAL A 232 6.18 -2.90 -8.79
CA VAL A 232 7.38 -2.81 -9.64
C VAL A 232 7.14 -3.52 -10.95
N PHE A 233 7.56 -2.89 -12.04
CA PHE A 233 7.44 -3.38 -13.39
C PHE A 233 8.80 -3.83 -13.94
N GLU A 234 8.78 -4.76 -14.90
CA GLU A 234 9.98 -5.27 -15.57
C GLU A 234 10.83 -4.17 -16.22
N ASN A 235 10.21 -3.11 -16.73
CA ASN A 235 10.91 -1.95 -17.29
C ASN A 235 11.56 -1.02 -16.25
N GLY A 236 11.60 -1.41 -14.96
CA GLY A 236 12.17 -0.64 -13.86
C GLY A 236 11.26 0.44 -13.28
N ARG A 237 10.04 0.63 -13.82
CA ARG A 237 9.07 1.56 -13.25
C ARG A 237 8.59 1.07 -11.88
N VAL A 238 8.38 2.03 -10.97
CA VAL A 238 7.82 1.78 -9.63
C VAL A 238 6.68 2.76 -9.37
N ILE A 239 5.54 2.25 -8.90
CA ILE A 239 4.39 3.06 -8.48
C ILE A 239 4.06 2.82 -7.01
N TYR A 240 3.54 3.86 -6.36
CA TYR A 240 3.09 3.87 -4.97
C TYR A 240 1.65 4.38 -4.92
N ASP A 241 0.68 3.48 -5.09
CA ASP A 241 -0.73 3.83 -5.05
C ASP A 241 -1.23 3.83 -3.61
N SER A 242 -1.54 5.02 -3.09
CA SER A 242 -2.14 5.17 -1.75
C SER A 242 -3.57 4.62 -1.72
N LYS A 243 -4.14 4.52 -0.51
CA LYS A 243 -5.50 3.98 -0.29
C LYS A 243 -6.60 4.58 -1.18
N ASP A 244 -6.46 5.85 -1.55
CA ASP A 244 -7.47 6.60 -2.32
C ASP A 244 -7.22 6.53 -3.84
N LYS A 245 -6.04 6.04 -4.26
CA LYS A 245 -5.63 5.87 -5.66
C LYS A 245 -5.73 4.41 -6.12
N ASN A 246 -5.50 3.44 -5.23
CA ASN A 246 -5.48 2.04 -5.59
C ASN A 246 -6.88 1.53 -6.00
N LEU A 247 -7.08 1.30 -7.30
CA LEU A 247 -8.39 0.96 -7.87
C LEU A 247 -8.93 -0.39 -7.37
N PHE A 248 -8.07 -1.40 -7.19
CA PHE A 248 -8.48 -2.69 -6.63
C PHE A 248 -9.04 -2.52 -5.21
N ARG A 249 -8.39 -1.67 -4.40
CA ARG A 249 -8.87 -1.33 -3.06
C ARG A 249 -10.23 -0.67 -3.07
N LEU A 250 -10.44 0.29 -3.96
CA LEU A 250 -11.74 0.95 -4.10
C LEU A 250 -12.85 -0.05 -4.47
N CYS A 251 -12.54 -1.11 -5.22
CA CYS A 251 -13.53 -2.15 -5.54
C CYS A 251 -14.07 -2.90 -4.31
N TYR A 252 -13.24 -3.19 -3.29
CA TYR A 252 -13.70 -3.91 -2.09
C TYR A 252 -14.07 -3.00 -0.91
N MET A 253 -13.47 -1.82 -0.80
CA MET A 253 -13.75 -0.89 0.30
C MET A 253 -14.92 0.04 0.02
N ASP A 254 -14.93 0.66 -1.16
CA ASP A 254 -15.82 1.77 -1.48
C ASP A 254 -17.02 1.30 -2.29
N LEU A 255 -16.83 0.30 -3.16
CA LEU A 255 -17.91 -0.31 -3.93
C LEU A 255 -18.47 -1.58 -3.28
N GLY A 256 -17.63 -2.39 -2.63
CA GLY A 256 -17.99 -3.70 -2.07
C GLY A 256 -18.31 -4.78 -3.11
N VAL A 257 -17.90 -4.58 -4.36
CA VAL A 257 -18.18 -5.50 -5.47
C VAL A 257 -17.14 -6.62 -5.59
N ALA A 258 -15.95 -6.44 -5.00
CA ALA A 258 -14.91 -7.47 -5.03
C ALA A 258 -15.02 -8.48 -3.88
N SER A 259 -15.67 -8.14 -2.76
CA SER A 259 -15.75 -9.01 -1.58
C SER A 259 -16.57 -10.26 -1.87
N ARG A 260 -16.14 -11.42 -1.36
CA ARG A 260 -16.87 -12.70 -1.46
C ARG A 260 -18.22 -12.57 -0.77
N PRO A 261 -19.34 -13.04 -1.38
CA PRO A 261 -20.68 -12.89 -0.78
C PRO A 261 -20.79 -13.38 0.67
N SER A 262 -20.14 -14.50 1.00
CA SER A 262 -20.13 -15.08 2.34
C SER A 262 -19.49 -14.18 3.40
N CYS A 263 -18.59 -13.27 3.00
CA CYS A 263 -17.96 -12.36 3.94
C CYS A 263 -18.92 -11.30 4.48
N HIS A 264 -20.03 -11.02 3.78
CA HIS A 264 -21.11 -10.13 4.28
C HIS A 264 -22.03 -10.80 5.31
N ASN A 265 -21.84 -12.11 5.57
CA ASN A 265 -22.48 -12.84 6.65
C ASN A 265 -21.47 -13.78 7.35
N CYS A 266 -20.25 -13.28 7.56
CA CYS A 266 -19.15 -14.08 8.09
C CYS A 266 -19.47 -14.65 9.49
N LYS A 267 -19.33 -15.97 9.64
CA LYS A 267 -19.58 -16.69 10.89
C LYS A 267 -18.36 -16.81 11.81
N PHE A 268 -17.18 -16.41 11.33
CA PHE A 268 -15.88 -16.58 12.01
C PHE A 268 -15.40 -15.32 12.75
N LYS A 269 -16.31 -14.36 12.96
CA LYS A 269 -16.09 -13.15 13.75
C LYS A 269 -16.56 -13.37 15.18
N GLY A 270 -16.06 -12.56 16.10
CA GLY A 270 -16.35 -12.58 17.52
C GLY A 270 -15.45 -13.54 18.28
N PHE A 271 -15.93 -13.91 19.46
CA PHE A 271 -15.23 -14.71 20.45
C PHE A 271 -16.10 -15.92 20.86
N PRO A 272 -15.50 -16.98 21.43
CA PRO A 272 -14.07 -17.29 21.45
C PRO A 272 -13.44 -17.36 20.05
N ARG A 273 -12.13 -17.12 19.96
CA ARG A 273 -11.36 -17.23 18.69
C ARG A 273 -10.92 -18.68 18.47
N ILE A 274 -10.88 -19.14 17.23
CA ILE A 274 -10.62 -20.56 16.90
C ILE A 274 -9.12 -20.89 16.86
N ALA A 275 -8.30 -19.96 16.36
CA ALA A 275 -6.85 -20.13 16.32
C ALA A 275 -6.24 -20.03 17.71
N ASP A 276 -5.04 -20.58 17.92
CA ASP A 276 -4.31 -20.45 19.19
C ASP A 276 -3.89 -18.99 19.44
N ILE A 277 -3.54 -18.28 18.36
CA ILE A 277 -3.12 -16.87 18.34
C ILE A 277 -3.81 -16.14 17.19
N SER A 278 -4.23 -14.89 17.38
CA SER A 278 -4.65 -13.99 16.29
C SER A 278 -3.66 -12.82 16.16
N VAL A 279 -3.35 -12.39 14.94
CA VAL A 279 -2.52 -11.19 14.68
C VAL A 279 -3.25 -10.17 13.81
N ALA A 280 -2.99 -8.88 14.03
CA ALA A 280 -3.61 -7.83 13.23
C ALA A 280 -2.83 -6.52 13.25
N ASP A 281 -3.37 -5.51 12.58
CA ASP A 281 -2.98 -4.12 12.77
C ASP A 281 -3.65 -3.56 14.02
N PHE A 282 -2.88 -2.92 14.91
CA PHE A 282 -3.47 -2.23 16.05
C PHE A 282 -3.93 -0.82 15.67
N TRP A 283 -5.07 -0.75 14.98
CA TRP A 283 -5.72 0.52 14.67
C TRP A 283 -6.10 1.30 15.94
N GLY A 284 -5.78 2.59 15.97
CA GLY A 284 -6.10 3.47 17.09
C GLY A 284 -5.13 3.37 18.27
N VAL A 285 -4.00 2.66 18.11
CA VAL A 285 -2.97 2.50 19.15
C VAL A 285 -2.49 3.82 19.74
N GLU A 286 -2.49 4.91 18.96
CA GLU A 286 -2.09 6.25 19.38
C GLU A 286 -2.94 6.84 20.52
N LYS A 287 -4.13 6.28 20.77
CA LYS A 287 -5.00 6.68 21.88
C LYS A 287 -4.56 6.08 23.21
N TYR A 288 -3.80 4.99 23.17
CA TYR A 288 -3.51 4.16 24.34
C TYR A 288 -2.02 4.09 24.66
N LEU A 289 -1.16 4.15 23.64
CA LEU A 289 0.29 4.02 23.76
C LEU A 289 1.02 5.28 23.28
N ASN A 290 2.29 5.38 23.68
CA ASN A 290 3.15 6.48 23.28
C ASN A 290 3.61 6.37 21.80
N LYS A 291 4.34 7.38 21.32
CA LYS A 291 4.82 7.46 19.94
C LYS A 291 5.81 6.36 19.54
N ASP A 292 6.42 5.65 20.49
CA ASP A 292 7.35 4.56 20.17
C ASP A 292 6.61 3.38 19.49
N TYR A 293 5.34 3.20 19.87
CA TYR A 293 4.39 2.26 19.26
C TYR A 293 3.54 2.88 18.13
N ASP A 294 3.76 4.14 17.76
CA ASP A 294 3.08 4.78 16.61
C ASP A 294 4.04 5.69 15.83
N ASN A 295 5.09 5.07 15.28
CA ASN A 295 6.07 5.69 14.40
C ASN A 295 5.70 5.54 12.91
N ASP A 296 4.42 5.25 12.63
CA ASP A 296 3.89 5.10 11.28
C ASP A 296 4.66 4.02 10.45
N LEU A 297 5.17 3.01 11.13
CA LEU A 297 5.69 1.75 10.56
C LEU A 297 4.81 0.55 10.94
N GLY A 298 3.59 0.82 11.43
CA GLY A 298 2.63 -0.17 11.89
C GLY A 298 3.00 -0.77 13.24
N THR A 299 1.95 -1.09 14.00
CA THR A 299 2.02 -1.82 15.27
C THR A 299 1.07 -2.99 15.20
N SER A 300 1.58 -4.16 15.53
CA SER A 300 0.78 -5.38 15.51
C SER A 300 -0.04 -5.48 16.78
N LEU A 301 -1.29 -5.87 16.63
CA LEU A 301 -2.10 -6.41 17.71
C LEU A 301 -1.92 -7.93 17.74
N ILE A 302 -1.61 -8.49 18.90
CA ILE A 302 -1.51 -9.93 19.14
C ILE A 302 -2.60 -10.32 20.15
N LEU A 303 -3.40 -11.31 19.80
CA LEU A 303 -4.45 -11.87 20.63
C LEU A 303 -4.06 -13.32 20.97
N ILE A 304 -3.85 -13.63 22.23
CA ILE A 304 -3.57 -14.97 22.70
C ILE A 304 -4.89 -15.61 23.11
N ASN A 305 -5.32 -16.63 22.38
CA ASN A 305 -6.67 -17.19 22.51
C ASN A 305 -6.71 -18.53 23.28
N SER A 306 -5.55 -19.17 23.47
CA SER A 306 -5.39 -20.50 24.05
C SER A 306 -4.20 -20.56 25.00
N GLN A 307 -4.19 -21.52 25.92
CA GLN A 307 -3.05 -21.79 26.82
C GLN A 307 -1.81 -22.25 26.03
N LYS A 308 -2.03 -22.98 24.94
CA LYS A 308 -0.96 -23.40 24.01
C LYS A 308 -0.33 -22.18 23.32
N GLY A 309 -1.14 -21.24 22.86
CA GLY A 309 -0.70 -19.98 22.27
C GLY A 309 0.05 -19.10 23.27
N ASP A 310 -0.42 -19.04 24.52
CA ASP A 310 0.20 -18.29 25.62
C ASP A 310 1.60 -18.81 25.91
N THR A 311 1.73 -20.13 26.11
CA THR A 311 3.02 -20.81 26.34
C THR A 311 3.99 -20.57 25.19
N TYR A 312 3.53 -20.69 23.94
CA TYR A 312 4.38 -20.47 22.76
C TYR A 312 4.84 -19.00 22.66
N PHE A 313 3.94 -18.05 22.89
CA PHE A 313 4.28 -16.62 22.87
C PHE A 313 5.30 -16.28 23.97
N ASP A 314 5.04 -16.73 25.20
CA ASP A 314 5.83 -16.42 26.38
C ASP A 314 7.25 -16.98 26.28
N GLU A 315 7.37 -18.27 26.02
CA GLU A 315 8.67 -18.93 26.03
C GLU A 315 9.51 -18.62 24.79
N LYS A 316 8.85 -18.44 23.62
CA LYS A 316 9.54 -18.51 22.33
C LYS A 316 9.60 -17.19 21.58
N VAL A 317 8.58 -16.33 21.66
CA VAL A 317 8.40 -15.21 20.71
C VAL A 317 8.59 -13.84 21.34
N LYS A 318 8.04 -13.59 22.54
CA LYS A 318 7.96 -12.24 23.15
C LYS A 318 9.30 -11.51 23.22
N LYS A 319 10.42 -12.23 23.39
CA LYS A 319 11.78 -11.66 23.47
C LYS A 319 12.24 -10.96 22.18
N SER A 320 11.70 -11.33 21.02
CA SER A 320 12.00 -10.67 19.73
C SER A 320 11.20 -9.39 19.47
N LEU A 321 10.25 -9.07 20.36
CA LEU A 321 9.31 -7.97 20.23
C LEU A 321 9.57 -6.92 21.31
N CYS A 322 9.33 -5.65 20.99
CA CYS A 322 8.93 -4.66 21.98
C CYS A 322 7.41 -4.78 22.09
N TYR A 323 6.90 -5.11 23.28
CA TYR A 323 5.49 -5.40 23.47
C TYR A 323 4.96 -4.73 24.74
N GLN A 324 3.65 -4.48 24.74
CA GLN A 324 2.92 -3.98 25.88
C GLN A 324 1.57 -4.69 25.95
N GLU A 325 1.23 -5.22 27.12
CA GLU A 325 -0.09 -5.77 27.39
C GLU A 325 -1.13 -4.64 27.42
N ILE A 326 -2.31 -4.90 26.85
CA ILE A 326 -3.38 -3.93 26.72
C ILE A 326 -4.72 -4.54 27.16
N PRO A 327 -5.63 -3.77 27.75
CA PRO A 327 -6.96 -4.27 28.09
C PRO A 327 -7.75 -4.65 26.84
N PHE A 328 -8.51 -5.74 26.91
CA PHE A 328 -9.31 -6.26 25.81
C PHE A 328 -10.21 -5.19 25.16
N ASP A 329 -10.93 -4.39 25.94
CA ASP A 329 -11.88 -3.40 25.39
C ASP A 329 -11.22 -2.35 24.48
N THR A 330 -9.91 -2.09 24.66
CA THR A 330 -9.17 -1.11 23.84
C THR A 330 -9.02 -1.52 22.38
N ILE A 331 -9.15 -2.81 22.06
CA ILE A 331 -8.92 -3.31 20.70
C ILE A 331 -10.17 -3.15 19.82
N LEU A 332 -11.36 -3.09 20.42
CA LEU A 332 -12.63 -3.23 19.73
C LEU A 332 -12.93 -2.04 18.81
N ASP A 333 -12.74 -0.82 19.30
CA ASP A 333 -13.01 0.42 18.57
C ASP A 333 -12.17 0.54 17.30
N GLY A 334 -10.89 0.16 17.39
CA GLY A 334 -9.97 0.20 16.26
C GLY A 334 -10.16 -0.94 15.28
N ASN A 335 -10.63 -2.09 15.77
CA ASN A 335 -10.72 -3.33 14.99
C ASN A 335 -12.16 -3.86 14.91
N PRO A 336 -13.11 -3.08 14.38
CA PRO A 336 -14.51 -3.49 14.26
C PRO A 336 -14.71 -4.79 13.48
N ALA A 337 -13.80 -5.13 12.56
CA ALA A 337 -13.86 -6.40 11.83
C ALA A 337 -13.72 -7.65 12.73
N LEU A 338 -13.32 -7.50 14.00
CA LEU A 338 -13.35 -8.57 15.01
C LEU A 338 -14.76 -9.04 15.27
N THR A 339 -15.72 -8.13 15.45
CA THR A 339 -17.08 -8.47 15.93
C THR A 339 -18.17 -8.13 14.90
N ILE A 340 -17.90 -7.18 14.01
CA ILE A 340 -18.86 -6.65 13.04
C ILE A 340 -18.64 -7.26 11.66
N THR A 341 -19.71 -7.81 11.10
CA THR A 341 -19.76 -8.17 9.69
C THR A 341 -20.22 -6.98 8.87
N TYR A 342 -19.39 -6.55 7.92
CA TYR A 342 -19.69 -5.42 7.07
C TYR A 342 -20.61 -5.82 5.91
N LYS A 343 -21.66 -5.02 5.70
CA LYS A 343 -22.50 -5.10 4.51
C LYS A 343 -21.83 -4.37 3.34
N SER A 344 -22.29 -4.64 2.12
CA SER A 344 -21.88 -3.87 0.95
C SER A 344 -22.16 -2.37 1.19
N PRO A 345 -21.19 -1.47 0.95
CA PRO A 345 -21.36 -0.02 1.14
C PRO A 345 -22.26 0.61 0.07
N THR A 346 -22.45 -0.09 -1.06
CA THR A 346 -23.25 0.39 -2.19
C THR A 346 -24.28 -0.65 -2.64
N ASN A 347 -25.28 -0.18 -3.37
CA ASN A 347 -26.30 -1.01 -4.02
C ASN A 347 -25.97 -1.25 -5.51
N ILE A 348 -24.68 -1.32 -5.86
CA ILE A 348 -24.28 -1.62 -7.25
C ILE A 348 -24.82 -3.00 -7.64
N ASP A 349 -25.41 -3.08 -8.84
CA ASP A 349 -25.76 -4.36 -9.45
C ASP A 349 -24.47 -5.15 -9.72
N ARG A 350 -24.22 -6.12 -8.84
CA ARG A 350 -23.03 -6.97 -8.89
C ARG A 350 -22.97 -7.77 -10.19
N ILE A 351 -24.11 -8.29 -10.67
CA ILE A 351 -24.16 -9.09 -11.90
C ILE A 351 -23.76 -8.22 -13.08
N GLN A 352 -24.32 -7.00 -13.17
CA GLN A 352 -23.96 -6.08 -14.24
C GLN A 352 -22.50 -5.62 -14.13
N PHE A 353 -21.98 -5.38 -12.92
CA PHE A 353 -20.57 -5.01 -12.72
C PHE A 353 -19.62 -6.06 -13.31
N TYR A 354 -19.83 -7.35 -13.03
CA TYR A 354 -18.96 -8.41 -13.55
C TYR A 354 -19.13 -8.65 -15.06
N LYS A 355 -20.30 -8.34 -15.64
CA LYS A 355 -20.48 -8.32 -17.12
C LYS A 355 -19.71 -7.16 -17.76
N ASP A 356 -19.77 -5.98 -17.16
CA ASP A 356 -19.05 -4.79 -17.65
C ASP A 356 -17.54 -4.96 -17.49
N LEU A 357 -17.09 -5.64 -16.42
CA LEU A 357 -15.68 -5.90 -16.14
C LEU A 357 -14.96 -6.64 -17.28
N ASP A 358 -15.70 -7.46 -18.05
CA ASP A 358 -15.14 -8.21 -19.19
C ASP A 358 -15.02 -7.35 -20.46
N ASN A 359 -15.77 -6.25 -20.57
CA ASN A 359 -15.94 -5.51 -21.82
C ASN A 359 -15.53 -4.03 -21.74
N VAL A 360 -15.36 -3.49 -20.53
CA VAL A 360 -15.04 -2.08 -20.27
C VAL A 360 -13.67 -1.99 -19.63
N ASN A 361 -12.86 -1.02 -20.06
CA ASN A 361 -11.57 -0.73 -19.42
C ASN A 361 -11.73 -0.54 -17.90
N PHE A 362 -10.88 -1.24 -17.13
CA PHE A 362 -10.98 -1.35 -15.67
C PHE A 362 -11.05 0.00 -14.95
N GLU A 363 -10.14 0.93 -15.25
CA GLU A 363 -10.09 2.25 -14.63
C GLU A 363 -11.35 3.06 -14.94
N LYS A 364 -11.80 3.07 -16.19
CA LYS A 364 -13.05 3.74 -16.58
C LYS A 364 -14.26 3.16 -15.86
N LEU A 365 -14.35 1.84 -15.75
CA LEU A 365 -15.45 1.17 -15.04
C LEU A 365 -15.48 1.54 -13.57
N VAL A 366 -14.36 1.37 -12.86
CA VAL A 366 -14.28 1.64 -11.42
C VAL A 366 -14.56 3.11 -11.11
N LEU A 367 -13.93 4.04 -11.83
CA LEU A 367 -14.14 5.47 -11.62
C LEU A 367 -15.59 5.90 -11.92
N ARG A 368 -16.20 5.37 -12.98
CA ARG A 368 -17.61 5.64 -13.29
C ARG A 368 -18.52 5.16 -12.17
N ARG A 369 -18.33 3.92 -11.68
CA ARG A 369 -19.15 3.35 -10.60
C ARG A 369 -18.98 4.10 -9.27
N LEU A 370 -17.78 4.59 -8.97
CA LEU A 370 -17.53 5.45 -7.81
C LEU A 370 -18.28 6.79 -7.92
N ILE A 371 -18.30 7.42 -9.10
CA ILE A 371 -19.03 8.66 -9.31
C ILE A 371 -20.53 8.42 -9.16
N GLU A 372 -21.06 7.37 -9.78
CA GLU A 372 -22.48 6.99 -9.70
C GLU A 372 -22.92 6.65 -8.27
N SER A 373 -22.03 6.07 -7.45
CA SER A 373 -22.32 5.73 -6.05
C SER A 373 -22.11 6.91 -5.07
N THR A 374 -21.42 7.98 -5.49
CA THR A 374 -21.13 9.12 -4.62
C THR A 374 -22.32 10.09 -4.54
N SER A 375 -22.88 10.27 -3.34
CA SER A 375 -23.98 11.23 -3.14
C SER A 375 -23.59 12.69 -3.45
N LEU A 376 -24.55 13.48 -3.95
CA LEU A 376 -24.39 14.92 -4.20
C LEU A 376 -23.93 15.70 -2.95
N LYS A 377 -24.41 15.30 -1.77
CA LYS A 377 -24.03 15.89 -0.48
C LYS A 377 -22.53 15.72 -0.19
N VAL A 378 -21.95 14.56 -0.53
CA VAL A 378 -20.51 14.29 -0.38
C VAL A 378 -19.70 15.13 -1.37
N LEU A 379 -20.14 15.22 -2.64
CA LEU A 379 -19.50 16.06 -3.65
C LEU A 379 -19.47 17.54 -3.24
N PHE A 380 -20.58 18.07 -2.73
CA PHE A 380 -20.67 19.44 -2.23
C PHE A 380 -19.73 19.67 -1.05
N LYS A 381 -19.74 18.77 -0.05
CA LYS A 381 -18.81 18.83 1.10
C LYS A 381 -17.35 18.83 0.66
N ARG A 382 -16.98 18.04 -0.35
CA ARG A 382 -15.62 18.00 -0.90
C ARG A 382 -15.22 19.33 -1.54
N LYS A 383 -16.09 19.89 -2.38
CA LYS A 383 -15.87 21.22 -3.00
C LYS A 383 -15.71 22.31 -1.94
N LEU A 384 -16.59 22.34 -0.93
CA LEU A 384 -16.50 23.27 0.18
C LEU A 384 -15.20 23.10 0.98
N LYS A 385 -14.81 21.86 1.29
CA LYS A 385 -13.54 21.56 1.96
C LYS A 385 -12.34 22.07 1.18
N ASN A 386 -12.34 21.95 -0.15
CA ASN A 386 -11.26 22.45 -1.00
C ASN A 386 -11.17 23.98 -0.99
N VAL A 387 -12.31 24.68 -1.03
CA VAL A 387 -12.37 26.14 -0.87
C VAL A 387 -11.86 26.57 0.51
N LEU A 388 -12.31 25.90 1.59
CA LEU A 388 -11.83 26.17 2.95
C LEU A 388 -10.33 25.90 3.09
N LYS A 389 -9.80 24.83 2.46
CA LYS A 389 -8.36 24.52 2.41
C LYS A 389 -7.58 25.65 1.74
N PHE A 390 -8.07 26.17 0.62
CA PHE A 390 -7.47 27.32 -0.08
C PHE A 390 -7.45 28.58 0.80
N VAL A 391 -8.59 28.93 1.40
CA VAL A 391 -8.70 30.10 2.29
C VAL A 391 -7.77 29.95 3.50
N TYR A 392 -7.79 28.80 4.18
CA TYR A 392 -6.95 28.52 5.34
C TYR A 392 -5.46 28.69 5.03
N PHE A 393 -4.99 28.08 3.93
CA PHE A 393 -3.58 28.21 3.54
C PHE A 393 -3.22 29.60 3.08
N THR A 394 -4.11 30.31 2.39
CA THR A 394 -3.89 31.71 2.00
C THR A 394 -3.75 32.61 3.22
N ILE A 395 -4.60 32.45 4.25
CA ILE A 395 -4.49 33.17 5.52
C ILE A 395 -3.14 32.88 6.18
N LYS A 396 -2.76 31.60 6.26
CA LYS A 396 -1.50 31.18 6.90
C LYS A 396 -0.27 31.76 6.19
N ALA A 397 -0.26 31.73 4.85
CA ALA A 397 0.85 32.21 4.04
C ALA A 397 0.93 33.75 3.98
N SER A 398 -0.21 34.43 3.90
CA SER A 398 -0.28 35.88 3.71
C SER A 398 -0.24 36.66 5.03
N LYS A 399 -0.92 36.17 6.07
CA LYS A 399 -1.19 36.91 7.31
C LYS A 399 -1.74 38.31 7.00
N PHE A 400 -1.15 39.36 7.54
CA PHE A 400 -1.51 40.76 7.28
C PHE A 400 -0.90 41.35 5.99
N SER A 401 -0.20 40.57 5.16
CA SER A 401 0.41 41.08 3.92
C SER A 401 -0.60 41.15 2.79
N ILE A 402 -1.08 42.37 2.50
CA ILE A 402 -2.02 42.67 1.41
C ILE A 402 -1.46 42.21 0.06
N SER A 403 -0.16 42.45 -0.20
CA SER A 403 0.47 42.05 -1.46
C SER A 403 0.50 40.52 -1.65
N THR A 404 0.64 39.76 -0.56
CA THR A 404 0.64 38.29 -0.62
C THR A 404 -0.79 37.75 -0.81
N TRP A 405 -1.79 38.37 -0.18
CA TRP A 405 -3.20 38.08 -0.45
C TRP A 405 -3.56 38.30 -1.92
N TYR A 406 -3.20 39.47 -2.46
CA TYR A 406 -3.44 39.81 -3.85
C TYR A 406 -2.83 38.75 -4.80
N LYS A 407 -1.57 38.35 -4.59
CA LYS A 407 -0.92 37.30 -5.41
C LYS A 407 -1.70 35.98 -5.39
N ASN A 408 -2.08 35.50 -4.20
CA ASN A 408 -2.80 34.24 -4.05
C ASN A 408 -4.17 34.26 -4.75
N ILE A 409 -4.86 35.39 -4.73
CA ILE A 409 -6.15 35.56 -5.42
C ILE A 409 -5.92 35.69 -6.94
N TYR A 410 -5.04 36.61 -7.35
CA TYR A 410 -4.77 36.93 -8.76
C TYR A 410 -4.33 35.71 -9.56
N TYR A 411 -3.32 34.98 -9.09
CA TYR A 411 -2.78 33.86 -9.85
C TYR A 411 -3.74 32.66 -9.93
N ASN A 412 -4.59 32.44 -8.93
CA ASN A 412 -5.51 31.29 -8.95
C ASN A 412 -6.85 31.56 -9.63
N LEU A 413 -7.26 32.83 -9.76
CA LEU A 413 -8.60 33.20 -10.27
C LEU A 413 -8.58 34.06 -11.54
N PHE A 414 -7.53 34.88 -11.73
CA PHE A 414 -7.54 35.93 -12.76
C PHE A 414 -6.38 35.82 -13.76
N SER A 415 -5.29 35.14 -13.43
CA SER A 415 -4.17 34.95 -14.35
C SER A 415 -4.51 33.94 -15.44
N ARG A 416 -4.52 34.38 -16.70
CA ARG A 416 -4.64 33.49 -17.87
C ARG A 416 -3.47 32.51 -18.05
N HIS A 417 -2.35 32.76 -17.38
CA HIS A 417 -1.13 31.95 -17.48
C HIS A 417 -1.15 30.75 -16.53
N VAL A 418 -2.04 30.75 -15.54
CA VAL A 418 -2.13 29.70 -14.52
C VAL A 418 -3.46 28.98 -14.68
N GLN A 419 -3.39 27.66 -14.90
CA GLN A 419 -4.55 26.79 -14.95
C GLN A 419 -4.72 26.11 -13.59
N SER A 420 -5.68 26.60 -12.82
CA SER A 420 -6.03 26.08 -11.48
C SER A 420 -7.53 25.87 -11.36
N ALA A 421 -7.93 25.03 -10.41
CA ALA A 421 -9.32 24.67 -10.15
C ALA A 421 -9.53 24.49 -8.64
N ILE A 422 -9.84 25.59 -7.95
CA ILE A 422 -9.98 25.61 -6.48
C ILE A 422 -11.00 24.59 -5.99
N PHE A 423 -12.15 24.44 -6.67
CA PHE A 423 -13.18 23.46 -6.30
C PHE A 423 -12.69 22.01 -6.39
N SER A 424 -11.69 21.74 -7.23
CA SER A 424 -11.02 20.45 -7.35
C SER A 424 -9.82 20.30 -6.41
N GLY A 425 -9.46 21.34 -5.66
CA GLY A 425 -8.31 21.34 -4.76
C GLY A 425 -6.99 21.70 -5.45
N HIS A 426 -7.05 22.23 -6.67
CA HIS A 426 -5.88 22.56 -7.47
C HIS A 426 -5.61 24.07 -7.41
N PHE A 427 -4.56 24.49 -6.70
CA PHE A 427 -4.22 25.90 -6.52
C PHE A 427 -2.79 26.10 -6.01
N LEU A 428 -2.23 27.27 -6.33
CA LEU A 428 -0.97 27.76 -5.79
C LEU A 428 -1.19 28.50 -4.47
N ILE A 429 -0.26 28.35 -3.53
CA ILE A 429 -0.16 29.13 -2.30
C ILE A 429 1.19 29.84 -2.26
N PHE A 430 1.18 31.16 -2.41
CA PHE A 430 2.36 32.01 -2.35
C PHE A 430 2.61 32.47 -0.92
N HIS A 431 3.80 32.18 -0.38
CA HIS A 431 4.27 32.78 0.86
C HIS A 431 4.97 34.13 0.60
N LYS A 432 5.12 34.94 1.65
CA LYS A 432 5.85 36.22 1.58
C LYS A 432 7.27 36.04 1.01
N TYR A 433 7.74 37.01 0.23
CA TYR A 433 9.03 36.99 -0.50
C TYR A 433 9.10 35.95 -1.62
N THR A 434 7.94 35.49 -2.12
CA THR A 434 7.85 34.72 -3.36
C THR A 434 7.56 35.65 -4.54
N TYR A 435 8.36 35.51 -5.59
CA TYR A 435 8.31 36.29 -6.82
C TYR A 435 8.17 35.34 -8.00
N ILE A 436 7.30 35.70 -8.93
CA ILE A 436 7.07 34.94 -10.15
C ILE A 436 7.06 35.90 -11.33
N ASP A 437 7.84 35.58 -12.36
CA ASP A 437 7.93 36.30 -13.62
C ASP A 437 7.57 35.32 -14.73
N ILE A 438 6.46 35.59 -15.41
CA ILE A 438 5.86 34.71 -16.41
C ILE A 438 5.83 35.45 -17.73
N HIS A 439 6.60 34.97 -18.72
CA HIS A 439 6.51 35.50 -20.06
C HIS A 439 5.11 35.28 -20.66
N ARG A 440 4.64 36.19 -21.52
CA ARG A 440 3.29 36.15 -22.12
C ARG A 440 2.91 34.85 -22.86
N GLY A 441 3.89 34.06 -23.27
CA GLY A 441 3.69 32.77 -23.95
C GLY A 441 3.80 31.55 -23.02
N ALA A 442 4.18 31.76 -21.76
CA ALA A 442 4.39 30.69 -20.79
C ALA A 442 3.10 30.28 -20.09
N LYS A 443 3.12 29.05 -19.52
CA LYS A 443 1.98 28.46 -18.80
C LYS A 443 2.42 27.74 -17.53
N ILE A 444 1.55 27.76 -16.54
CA ILE A 444 1.62 26.94 -15.34
C ILE A 444 0.33 26.14 -15.23
N ILE A 445 0.44 24.82 -15.13
CA ILE A 445 -0.70 23.91 -14.94
C ILE A 445 -0.60 23.34 -13.53
N VAL A 446 -1.71 23.40 -12.79
CA VAL A 446 -1.77 23.00 -11.38
C VAL A 446 -2.84 21.93 -11.22
N ASN A 447 -2.43 20.73 -10.81
CA ASN A 447 -3.29 19.58 -10.51
C ASN A 447 -3.20 19.15 -9.02
N GLY A 448 -2.87 20.09 -8.13
CA GLY A 448 -2.81 19.87 -6.68
C GLY A 448 -2.63 21.16 -5.89
N CYS A 449 -2.39 21.04 -4.59
CA CYS A 449 -2.10 22.15 -3.69
C CYS A 449 -0.59 22.40 -3.62
N VAL A 450 -0.12 23.42 -4.33
CA VAL A 450 1.32 23.70 -4.47
C VAL A 450 1.70 24.92 -3.64
N LYS A 451 2.62 24.77 -2.70
CA LYS A 451 3.08 25.86 -1.84
C LYS A 451 4.43 26.37 -2.31
N LEU A 452 4.56 27.68 -2.47
CA LEU A 452 5.77 28.33 -2.97
C LEU A 452 6.37 29.22 -1.88
N GLY A 453 7.63 28.98 -1.53
CA GLY A 453 8.37 29.76 -0.53
C GLY A 453 7.98 29.43 0.91
N ASN A 454 7.60 28.18 1.19
CA ASN A 454 7.21 27.75 2.54
C ASN A 454 8.35 27.99 3.53
N LYS A 455 8.06 28.73 4.59
CA LYS A 455 9.07 29.26 5.50
C LYS A 455 9.27 28.35 6.71
N VAL A 456 10.53 28.20 7.13
CA VAL A 456 10.88 27.54 8.41
C VAL A 456 10.57 28.45 9.60
N THR A 457 10.79 29.76 9.44
CA THR A 457 10.50 30.78 10.45
C THR A 457 9.89 32.01 9.81
N GLU A 458 9.06 32.72 10.58
CA GLU A 458 8.39 33.95 10.13
C GLU A 458 9.35 35.08 9.78
N LYS A 459 10.53 35.05 10.39
CA LYS A 459 11.61 36.02 10.15
C LYS A 459 12.37 35.77 8.85
N ASP A 460 12.15 34.63 8.20
CA ASP A 460 12.83 34.28 6.95
C ASP A 460 12.42 35.25 5.83
N LYS A 461 13.43 35.88 5.22
CA LYS A 461 13.29 36.83 4.11
C LYS A 461 13.94 36.33 2.82
N SER A 462 14.34 35.07 2.77
CA SER A 462 14.99 34.47 1.61
C SER A 462 14.06 34.56 0.39
N PRO A 463 14.49 35.21 -0.71
CA PRO A 463 13.65 35.38 -1.88
C PRO A 463 13.46 34.02 -2.56
N THR A 464 12.20 33.68 -2.83
CA THR A 464 11.83 32.52 -3.64
C THR A 464 11.44 33.01 -5.02
N ILE A 465 12.08 32.52 -6.08
CA ILE A 465 11.98 33.08 -7.43
C ILE A 465 11.57 31.97 -8.40
N PHE A 466 10.56 32.25 -9.22
CA PHE A 466 10.16 31.44 -10.36
C PHE A 466 10.19 32.30 -11.62
N LEU A 467 11.10 31.98 -12.55
CA LEU A 467 11.23 32.66 -13.85
C LEU A 467 10.83 31.70 -14.96
N ILE A 468 9.80 32.03 -15.73
CA ILE A 468 9.37 31.21 -16.87
C ILE A 468 9.45 32.04 -18.15
N ARG A 469 10.33 31.62 -19.06
CA ARG A 469 10.59 32.29 -20.34
C ARG A 469 9.63 31.85 -21.42
N LYS A 470 9.82 32.35 -22.64
CA LYS A 470 8.89 32.20 -23.76
C LYS A 470 8.52 30.72 -23.99
N ASN A 471 7.23 30.43 -24.08
CA ASN A 471 6.68 29.08 -24.23
C ASN A 471 7.06 28.07 -23.13
N GLY A 472 7.74 28.48 -22.06
CA GLY A 472 8.08 27.61 -20.96
C GLY A 472 6.83 27.08 -20.24
N LEU A 473 6.91 25.84 -19.79
CA LEU A 473 5.82 25.14 -19.11
C LEU A 473 6.27 24.68 -17.72
N ILE A 474 5.50 25.01 -16.69
CA ILE A 474 5.55 24.32 -15.41
C ILE A 474 4.26 23.51 -15.24
N LYS A 475 4.38 22.22 -14.92
CA LYS A 475 3.24 21.35 -14.64
C LYS A 475 3.38 20.67 -13.28
N PHE A 476 2.50 21.01 -12.36
CA PHE A 476 2.38 20.33 -11.07
C PHE A 476 1.27 19.29 -11.15
N GLU A 477 1.60 18.02 -11.01
CA GLU A 477 0.67 16.89 -11.11
C GLU A 477 0.05 16.48 -9.77
N GLY A 478 0.45 17.11 -8.66
CA GLY A 478 -0.11 16.89 -7.34
C GLY A 478 0.30 17.92 -6.29
N ASP A 479 -0.02 17.65 -5.02
CA ASP A 479 0.40 18.49 -3.89
C ASP A 479 1.94 18.47 -3.79
N TYR A 480 2.59 19.64 -3.76
CA TYR A 480 4.05 19.75 -3.65
C TYR A 480 4.44 21.05 -2.92
N THR A 481 5.54 21.04 -2.15
CA THR A 481 5.98 22.22 -1.40
C THR A 481 7.39 22.64 -1.79
N PHE A 482 7.55 23.91 -2.19
CA PHE A 482 8.85 24.55 -2.35
C PHE A 482 9.21 25.35 -1.10
N GLY A 483 10.36 25.04 -0.50
CA GLY A 483 10.89 25.77 0.64
C GLY A 483 11.33 27.19 0.28
N ALA A 484 11.53 28.02 1.30
CA ALA A 484 12.02 29.38 1.13
C ALA A 484 13.43 29.41 0.51
N GLY A 485 13.70 30.42 -0.33
CA GLY A 485 14.97 30.57 -1.03
C GLY A 485 15.09 29.75 -2.32
N ALA A 486 14.04 29.03 -2.73
CA ALA A 486 14.10 28.27 -3.98
C ALA A 486 14.21 29.21 -5.20
N ASN A 487 15.07 28.85 -6.16
CA ASN A 487 15.28 29.57 -7.42
C ASN A 487 15.01 28.62 -8.59
N VAL A 488 13.88 28.81 -9.26
CA VAL A 488 13.44 27.96 -10.38
C VAL A 488 13.44 28.78 -11.66
N GLN A 489 14.25 28.35 -12.62
CA GLN A 489 14.40 28.98 -13.93
C GLN A 489 14.00 27.99 -15.02
N VAL A 490 12.98 28.35 -15.80
CA VAL A 490 12.50 27.59 -16.95
C VAL A 490 12.73 28.44 -18.21
N PHE A 491 13.65 27.99 -19.06
CA PHE A 491 14.05 28.70 -20.27
C PHE A 491 13.04 28.55 -21.41
N GLU A 492 13.36 29.13 -22.57
CA GLU A 492 12.50 29.09 -23.75
C GLU A 492 12.22 27.64 -24.18
N ASP A 493 10.95 27.35 -24.46
CA ASP A 493 10.44 26.03 -24.87
C ASP A 493 10.74 24.86 -23.90
N ALA A 494 11.15 25.15 -22.66
CA ALA A 494 11.49 24.13 -21.66
C ALA A 494 10.29 23.67 -20.82
N GLU A 495 10.34 22.42 -20.34
CA GLU A 495 9.30 21.80 -19.52
C GLU A 495 9.81 21.42 -18.13
N PHE A 496 9.23 21.99 -17.08
CA PHE A 496 9.43 21.54 -15.70
C PHE A 496 8.18 20.85 -15.18
N ILE A 497 8.26 19.53 -14.97
CA ILE A 497 7.14 18.70 -14.54
C ILE A 497 7.43 18.18 -13.13
N VAL A 498 6.45 18.29 -12.23
CA VAL A 498 6.61 17.92 -10.82
C VAL A 498 5.42 17.06 -10.38
N GLY A 499 5.71 15.84 -9.94
CA GLY A 499 4.75 14.92 -9.32
C GLY A 499 4.23 15.42 -7.96
N GLY A 500 3.36 14.63 -7.34
CA GLY A 500 2.79 14.93 -6.03
C GLY A 500 3.52 14.21 -4.88
N GLY A 501 3.30 14.68 -3.66
CA GLY A 501 3.70 13.98 -2.43
C GLY A 501 5.13 14.28 -1.93
N GLY A 502 5.91 15.05 -2.68
CA GLY A 502 7.25 15.47 -2.28
C GLY A 502 7.33 16.92 -1.80
N ASP A 503 8.53 17.32 -1.38
CA ASP A 503 8.87 18.69 -1.05
C ASP A 503 10.34 19.02 -1.30
N THR A 504 10.65 20.31 -1.20
CA THR A 504 12.02 20.80 -1.09
C THR A 504 12.21 21.52 0.23
N ASN A 505 13.42 21.41 0.77
CA ASN A 505 13.90 22.26 1.84
C ASN A 505 14.32 23.63 1.27
N MET A 506 15.10 24.39 2.03
CA MET A 506 15.49 25.74 1.65
C MET A 506 16.58 25.79 0.57
N GLY A 507 16.54 26.86 -0.25
CA GLY A 507 17.65 27.24 -1.13
C GLY A 507 17.86 26.36 -2.37
N VAL A 508 16.89 25.51 -2.73
CA VAL A 508 17.00 24.65 -3.92
C VAL A 508 17.08 25.48 -5.20
N GLU A 509 17.97 25.10 -6.12
CA GLU A 509 18.12 25.72 -7.43
C GLU A 509 17.75 24.74 -8.54
N ILE A 510 16.80 25.14 -9.40
CA ILE A 510 16.35 24.36 -10.56
C ILE A 510 16.62 25.16 -11.81
N VAL A 511 17.45 24.63 -12.71
CA VAL A 511 17.84 25.27 -13.96
C VAL A 511 17.40 24.38 -15.14
N CYS A 512 16.21 24.68 -15.68
CA CYS A 512 15.53 23.87 -16.70
C CYS A 512 15.62 24.52 -18.10
N GLY A 513 16.60 24.08 -18.88
CA GLY A 513 16.86 24.45 -20.27
C GLY A 513 16.22 23.56 -21.33
N LYS A 514 15.69 22.38 -20.97
CA LYS A 514 14.94 21.51 -21.89
C LYS A 514 13.80 20.78 -21.19
N LYS A 515 14.12 19.86 -20.27
CA LYS A 515 13.16 19.11 -19.49
C LYS A 515 13.75 18.65 -18.16
N ILE A 516 13.15 19.08 -17.06
CA ILE A 516 13.36 18.51 -15.72
C ILE A 516 12.04 17.89 -15.29
N GLN A 517 12.08 16.63 -14.87
CA GLN A 517 10.90 15.92 -14.37
C GLN A 517 11.18 15.37 -12.98
N PHE A 518 10.37 15.76 -12.01
CA PHE A 518 10.25 15.08 -10.73
C PHE A 518 9.03 14.18 -10.82
N GLU A 519 9.19 12.89 -10.57
CA GLU A 519 8.06 11.99 -10.38
C GLU A 519 7.41 12.22 -8.99
N ASP A 520 6.53 11.32 -8.56
CA ASP A 520 5.88 11.42 -7.25
C ASP A 520 6.90 11.21 -6.11
N ASN A 521 6.62 11.79 -4.94
CA ASN A 521 7.40 11.58 -3.71
C ASN A 521 8.91 11.91 -3.85
N VAL A 522 9.27 12.93 -4.63
CA VAL A 522 10.67 13.38 -4.75
C VAL A 522 10.99 14.44 -3.69
N PHE A 523 12.01 14.19 -2.86
CA PHE A 523 12.39 15.05 -1.73
C PHE A 523 13.79 15.62 -1.90
N LEU A 524 13.91 16.94 -1.80
CA LEU A 524 15.18 17.65 -1.91
C LEU A 524 15.56 18.30 -0.58
N GLY A 525 16.76 18.01 -0.12
CA GLY A 525 17.41 18.68 1.01
C GLY A 525 17.75 20.13 0.72
N ARG A 526 18.52 20.74 1.62
CA ARG A 526 18.88 22.16 1.52
C ARG A 526 19.90 22.39 0.41
N ASN A 527 19.71 23.46 -0.36
CA ASN A 527 20.65 23.92 -1.39
C ASN A 527 21.01 22.85 -2.43
N VAL A 528 20.06 21.94 -2.73
CA VAL A 528 20.21 21.00 -3.84
C VAL A 528 20.14 21.76 -5.16
N ILE A 529 21.03 21.42 -6.10
CA ILE A 529 21.04 21.99 -7.44
C ILE A 529 20.64 20.92 -8.44
N VAL A 530 19.59 21.17 -9.22
CA VAL A 530 19.19 20.30 -10.34
C VAL A 530 19.25 21.11 -11.63
N ARG A 531 20.11 20.67 -12.56
CA ARG A 531 20.27 21.35 -13.84
C ARG A 531 20.31 20.36 -14.99
N ASP A 532 19.55 20.66 -16.03
CA ASP A 532 19.54 19.87 -17.27
C ASP A 532 20.30 20.58 -18.40
N THR A 533 20.86 21.76 -18.13
CA THR A 533 21.58 22.59 -19.10
C THR A 533 22.88 23.16 -18.55
N ASN A 534 23.86 23.35 -19.44
CA ASN A 534 25.12 24.04 -19.15
C ASN A 534 25.11 25.54 -19.53
N GLY A 535 23.98 26.08 -19.98
CA GLY A 535 23.89 27.47 -20.48
C GLY A 535 24.42 27.62 -21.91
N GLU A 536 24.31 28.81 -22.50
CA GLU A 536 24.69 29.11 -23.89
C GLU A 536 26.21 29.19 -24.10
N HIS A 537 26.91 28.11 -23.79
CA HIS A 537 28.34 27.95 -24.03
C HIS A 537 28.59 26.92 -25.14
N TYR A 538 29.40 27.30 -26.12
CA TYR A 538 29.79 26.41 -27.21
C TYR A 538 30.90 25.47 -26.76
N LEU A 539 30.66 24.16 -26.83
CA LEU A 539 31.71 23.14 -26.69
C LEU A 539 31.96 22.49 -28.05
N SER A 540 33.20 22.53 -28.51
CA SER A 540 33.64 21.86 -29.73
C SER A 540 33.83 20.35 -29.47
N ARG A 541 32.71 19.61 -29.39
CA ARG A 541 32.70 18.15 -29.26
C ARG A 541 31.54 17.56 -30.04
N GLN A 542 31.83 16.61 -30.92
CA GLN A 542 30.81 15.94 -31.72
C GLN A 542 29.73 15.31 -30.84
N GLY A 543 28.46 15.57 -31.15
CA GLY A 543 27.31 15.04 -30.41
C GLY A 543 27.04 15.70 -29.05
N TYR A 544 27.80 16.73 -28.66
CA TYR A 544 27.53 17.48 -27.43
C TYR A 544 26.17 18.18 -27.53
N LYS A 545 25.36 18.01 -26.49
CA LYS A 545 24.09 18.70 -26.32
C LYS A 545 24.20 19.59 -25.09
N THR A 546 23.93 20.87 -25.27
CA THR A 546 23.91 21.87 -24.19
C THR A 546 22.89 21.52 -23.11
N SER A 547 21.76 20.95 -23.51
CA SER A 547 20.68 20.54 -22.61
C SER A 547 20.34 19.05 -22.79
N ARG A 548 20.33 18.30 -21.69
CA ARG A 548 19.97 16.88 -21.61
C ARG A 548 19.04 16.69 -20.41
N ALA A 549 17.86 16.13 -20.66
CA ALA A 549 16.80 16.04 -19.67
C ALA A 549 17.26 15.35 -18.38
N VAL A 550 16.77 15.82 -17.24
CA VAL A 550 16.98 15.20 -15.93
C VAL A 550 15.67 14.65 -15.41
N ILE A 551 15.69 13.41 -14.93
CA ILE A 551 14.53 12.73 -14.36
C ILE A 551 14.88 12.30 -12.94
N LEU A 552 14.09 12.76 -11.97
CA LEU A 552 14.15 12.28 -10.60
C LEU A 552 12.97 11.34 -10.39
N GLY A 553 13.28 10.05 -10.28
CA GLY A 553 12.33 8.96 -10.20
C GLY A 553 11.55 8.94 -8.88
N ASN A 554 10.45 8.20 -8.89
CA ASN A 554 9.51 8.15 -7.76
C ASN A 554 10.21 7.76 -6.45
N HIS A 555 9.93 8.48 -5.37
CA HIS A 555 10.53 8.24 -4.06
C HIS A 555 12.06 8.46 -4.00
N ALA A 556 12.60 9.36 -4.83
CA ALA A 556 14.01 9.76 -4.77
C ALA A 556 14.27 10.76 -3.62
N TRP A 557 15.40 10.60 -2.93
CA TRP A 557 15.85 11.51 -1.87
C TRP A 557 17.21 12.12 -2.18
N LEU A 558 17.23 13.44 -2.37
CA LEU A 558 18.45 14.19 -2.64
C LEU A 558 18.87 14.91 -1.36
N CYS A 559 19.94 14.47 -0.71
CA CYS A 559 20.44 15.08 0.53
C CYS A 559 21.10 16.45 0.27
N ASP A 560 21.32 17.19 1.36
CA ASP A 560 21.78 18.57 1.37
C ASP A 560 23.00 18.82 0.45
N ARG A 561 22.93 19.89 -0.35
CA ARG A 561 24.00 20.42 -1.22
C ARG A 561 24.47 19.51 -2.35
N CYS A 562 23.76 18.43 -2.68
CA CYS A 562 24.11 17.65 -3.86
C CYS A 562 23.78 18.41 -5.16
N THR A 563 24.48 18.07 -6.24
CA THR A 563 24.29 18.64 -7.58
C THR A 563 24.00 17.54 -8.59
N ILE A 564 22.90 17.66 -9.31
CA ILE A 564 22.51 16.78 -10.40
C ILE A 564 22.82 17.42 -11.74
N MET A 565 23.67 16.78 -12.52
CA MET A 565 24.14 17.29 -13.81
C MET A 565 23.23 16.89 -14.99
N PRO A 566 23.36 17.58 -16.15
CA PRO A 566 22.51 17.32 -17.30
C PRO A 566 22.53 15.86 -17.74
N GLY A 567 21.37 15.30 -18.05
CA GLY A 567 21.22 13.94 -18.59
C GLY A 567 21.17 12.83 -17.54
N VAL A 568 21.22 13.16 -16.25
CA VAL A 568 21.12 12.17 -15.17
C VAL A 568 19.68 11.73 -14.96
N HIS A 569 19.50 10.42 -14.82
CA HIS A 569 18.30 9.80 -14.28
C HIS A 569 18.61 9.24 -12.88
N VAL A 570 17.92 9.77 -11.85
CA VAL A 570 17.87 9.12 -10.54
C VAL A 570 16.70 8.15 -10.57
N TYR A 571 16.97 6.85 -10.67
CA TYR A 571 15.92 5.84 -10.75
C TYR A 571 15.14 5.72 -9.42
N PRO A 572 13.94 5.10 -9.41
CA PRO A 572 13.06 5.09 -8.25
C PRO A 572 13.73 4.62 -6.96
N GLY A 573 13.43 5.30 -5.85
CA GLY A 573 14.02 5.01 -4.54
C GLY A 573 15.49 5.42 -4.37
N GLY A 574 16.13 5.99 -5.40
CA GLY A 574 17.53 6.40 -5.35
C GLY A 574 17.79 7.51 -4.34
N ILE A 575 18.90 7.38 -3.59
CA ILE A 575 19.34 8.35 -2.59
C ILE A 575 20.65 8.99 -3.05
N VAL A 576 20.70 10.32 -3.08
CA VAL A 576 21.91 11.09 -3.39
C VAL A 576 22.44 11.67 -2.10
N GLY A 577 23.62 11.20 -1.67
CA GLY A 577 24.28 11.63 -0.45
C GLY A 577 24.61 13.13 -0.43
N ALA A 578 24.80 13.66 0.77
CA ALA A 578 25.05 15.08 0.96
C ALA A 578 26.31 15.54 0.22
N SER A 579 26.23 16.70 -0.43
CA SER A 579 27.33 17.30 -1.21
C SER A 579 27.87 16.43 -2.36
N ALA A 580 27.13 15.41 -2.79
CA ALA A 580 27.51 14.57 -3.92
C ALA A 580 27.38 15.32 -5.27
N PHE A 581 28.28 15.03 -6.21
CA PHE A 581 28.27 15.57 -7.56
C PHE A 581 27.92 14.47 -8.56
N VAL A 582 26.67 14.45 -9.02
CA VAL A 582 26.11 13.33 -9.79
C VAL A 582 26.21 13.63 -11.28
N THR A 583 27.05 12.87 -11.99
CA THR A 583 27.30 13.00 -13.44
C THR A 583 26.81 11.81 -14.26
N ALA A 584 26.34 10.76 -13.60
CA ALA A 584 25.83 9.53 -14.20
C ALA A 584 24.53 9.11 -13.49
N ASP A 585 23.78 8.20 -14.11
CA ASP A 585 22.52 7.70 -13.57
C ASP A 585 22.71 7.04 -12.21
N VAL A 586 21.72 7.20 -11.32
CA VAL A 586 21.70 6.58 -10.00
C VAL A 586 20.77 5.37 -10.06
N PRO A 587 21.26 4.14 -9.83
CA PRO A 587 20.43 2.94 -9.86
C PRO A 587 19.26 2.98 -8.88
N ALA A 588 18.18 2.26 -9.18
CA ALA A 588 17.01 2.18 -8.32
C ALA A 588 17.40 1.61 -6.94
N PHE A 589 16.81 2.14 -5.87
CA PHE A 589 17.02 1.69 -4.48
C PHE A 589 18.51 1.64 -4.06
N SER A 590 19.34 2.52 -4.62
CA SER A 590 20.77 2.64 -4.27
C SER A 590 21.08 3.98 -3.60
N ILE A 591 22.18 4.02 -2.87
CA ILE A 591 22.77 5.27 -2.36
C ILE A 591 24.00 5.59 -3.20
N VAL A 592 24.10 6.83 -3.70
CA VAL A 592 25.34 7.36 -4.27
C VAL A 592 25.94 8.46 -3.41
N SER A 593 27.27 8.56 -3.38
CA SER A 593 27.97 9.62 -2.66
C SER A 593 29.32 9.95 -3.31
N GLY A 594 29.87 11.14 -3.03
CA GLY A 594 31.18 11.58 -3.52
C GLY A 594 31.14 12.56 -4.70
N ASN A 595 32.33 12.93 -5.19
CA ASN A 595 32.52 13.82 -6.33
C ASN A 595 33.70 13.29 -7.21
N PRO A 596 33.42 12.62 -8.34
CA PRO A 596 32.09 12.26 -8.85
C PRO A 596 31.39 11.25 -7.93
N ALA A 597 30.05 11.26 -7.92
CA ALA A 597 29.28 10.34 -7.10
C ALA A 597 29.39 8.89 -7.60
N GLN A 598 29.54 7.96 -6.66
CA GLN A 598 29.58 6.51 -6.90
C GLN A 598 28.59 5.80 -5.99
N VAL A 599 28.12 4.61 -6.41
CA VAL A 599 27.26 3.76 -5.58
C VAL A 599 28.03 3.32 -4.34
N VAL A 600 27.43 3.52 -3.16
CA VAL A 600 28.00 3.14 -1.86
C VAL A 600 27.16 2.08 -1.14
N ASP A 601 25.89 1.93 -1.51
CA ASP A 601 24.99 0.92 -0.94
C ASP A 601 23.84 0.61 -1.92
N GLU A 602 23.27 -0.59 -1.82
CA GLU A 602 22.18 -1.11 -2.67
C GLU A 602 21.06 -1.72 -1.81
N GLU A 603 19.88 -1.92 -2.41
CA GLU A 603 18.69 -2.46 -1.72
C GLU A 603 18.25 -1.62 -0.50
N VAL A 604 18.44 -0.30 -0.57
CA VAL A 604 18.10 0.61 0.52
C VAL A 604 16.66 1.10 0.41
N TYR A 605 15.93 0.96 1.51
CA TYR A 605 14.58 1.50 1.67
C TYR A 605 14.56 2.57 2.75
N TRP A 606 13.90 3.69 2.47
CA TRP A 606 13.87 4.84 3.36
C TRP A 606 12.44 5.39 3.48
N LYS A 607 12.20 6.12 4.57
CA LYS A 607 10.94 6.80 4.86
C LYS A 607 11.21 8.18 5.42
N SER A 608 10.55 9.20 4.85
CA SER A 608 10.59 10.62 5.29
C SER A 608 9.88 10.86 6.62
#